data_AF-A0A353BDK3-F1
#
_entry.id   AF-A0A353BDK3-F1
#
_cell.length_a   1.000
_cell.length_b   1.000
_cell.length_c   1.000
_cell.angle_alpha   90.00
_cell.angle_beta   90.00
_cell.angle_gamma   90.00
#
_symmetry.space_group_name_H-M   'P 1'
#
loop_
_entity.id
_entity.type
_entity.pdbx_description
1 polymer ?
#
loop_
_entity_poly.entity_id
_entity_poly.type
_entity_poly.pdbx_seq_one_letter_code
_entity_poly.pdbx_strand_id
1 'polypeptide(L)'
;MKTYSVLFAGWLACQVVSPLAQAQLGYERPPINYGSYTPRDQVAKLQTELESGQKELAFDEKYGWLPSLLKELQVSPESQTLVFSKTSLQLHKISPRTPRALYFNDEVYLGWCYRGDLIELAATDPENGAIFYTIDQNSTTPKISRDRGQCLTCHATYRTQQVPGFLVRSIYPDNNGRPRSGTRTYATDHSTDFMKRYGGWYVTGRHGSMRHMGNVIARDRSNPEDLDRDAGANLESLEENFDTSRYLRPTSSLVALMLLEHQSQMHNYIARLSMETRIARHYDRGINVALERPEETISPSTGRRIASAVDDLVRYMLFADEQPLPSPVSDKSAFVEYFVSKDNPAFRQDSKGRSLYELDLDKRLLRYPCSYLIYSDAIDALPPLALSSLRERLNEILTSDAETVEGFENLDLDTRREILEILHETKPGFLKDA
;
A
#
# COMPACT_ATOMS: atom_id res chain seq x y z
N MET A 1 13.03 32.33 -73.13
CA MET A 1 13.96 32.23 -71.97
C MET A 1 13.27 32.92 -70.80
N LYS A 2 12.64 32.13 -69.91
CA LYS A 2 13.17 31.75 -68.59
C LYS A 2 13.33 32.99 -67.67
N THR A 3 12.33 33.26 -66.80
CA THR A 3 12.32 32.99 -65.32
C THR A 3 12.85 34.21 -64.52
N TYR A 4 12.36 34.67 -63.35
CA TYR A 4 11.43 34.21 -62.30
C TYR A 4 10.75 35.46 -61.67
N SER A 5 9.47 35.37 -61.31
CA SER A 5 8.82 36.25 -60.33
C SER A 5 8.58 35.43 -59.06
N VAL A 6 9.12 35.89 -57.92
CA VAL A 6 8.96 35.24 -56.62
C VAL A 6 7.65 35.72 -56.01
N LEU A 7 6.65 34.83 -55.96
CA LEU A 7 5.43 35.00 -55.18
C LEU A 7 5.69 34.51 -53.75
N PHE A 8 5.58 35.42 -52.79
CA PHE A 8 5.50 35.08 -51.36
C PHE A 8 4.12 34.49 -51.08
N ALA A 9 4.03 33.17 -50.94
CA ALA A 9 2.84 32.49 -50.46
C ALA A 9 2.84 32.53 -48.92
N GLY A 10 1.85 33.24 -48.35
CA GLY A 10 1.56 33.21 -46.92
C GLY A 10 1.09 31.82 -46.50
N TRP A 11 1.87 31.17 -45.65
CA TRP A 11 1.48 29.92 -45.01
C TRP A 11 0.66 30.26 -43.77
N LEU A 12 -0.66 30.06 -43.84
CA LEU A 12 -1.51 29.98 -42.66
C LEU A 12 -1.06 28.73 -41.87
N ALA A 13 -0.24 28.93 -40.85
CA ALA A 13 0.02 27.90 -39.86
C ALA A 13 -1.27 27.70 -39.05
N CYS A 14 -2.10 26.74 -39.45
CA CYS A 14 -3.07 26.12 -38.56
C CYS A 14 -2.28 25.60 -37.35
N GLN A 15 -2.29 26.35 -36.26
CA GLN A 15 -1.90 25.83 -34.96
C GLN A 15 -2.97 24.82 -34.55
N VAL A 16 -2.79 23.58 -35.01
CA VAL A 16 -3.30 22.43 -34.30
C VAL A 16 -2.57 22.47 -32.97
N VAL A 17 -3.22 23.04 -31.96
CA VAL A 17 -2.87 22.78 -30.57
C VAL A 17 -3.10 21.29 -30.40
N SER A 18 -2.08 20.48 -30.68
CA SER A 18 -2.07 19.09 -30.27
C SER A 18 -2.27 19.14 -28.75
N PRO A 19 -3.38 18.60 -28.20
CA PRO A 19 -3.43 18.38 -26.78
C PRO A 19 -2.24 17.45 -26.53
N LEU A 20 -1.24 17.96 -25.80
CA LEU A 20 -0.14 17.16 -25.30
C LEU A 20 -0.75 15.87 -24.79
N ALA A 21 -0.35 14.77 -25.43
CA ALA A 21 -0.78 13.43 -25.11
C ALA A 21 -0.44 13.17 -23.64
N GLN A 22 -1.36 13.52 -22.74
CA GLN A 22 -1.67 12.69 -21.60
C GLN A 22 -2.03 11.34 -22.24
N ALA A 23 -1.05 10.43 -22.28
CA ALA A 23 -1.36 9.01 -22.31
C ALA A 23 -2.30 8.79 -21.13
N GLN A 24 -3.60 8.91 -21.38
CA GLN A 24 -4.59 9.18 -20.35
C GLN A 24 -4.73 7.88 -19.58
N LEU A 25 -4.07 7.82 -18.43
CA LEU A 25 -4.04 6.66 -17.55
C LEU A 25 -5.49 6.21 -17.35
N GLY A 26 -5.76 4.90 -17.49
CA GLY A 26 -7.12 4.38 -17.62
C GLY A 26 -8.08 4.81 -16.49
N TYR A 27 -7.52 5.10 -15.31
CA TYR A 27 -8.25 5.54 -14.13
C TYR A 27 -8.70 7.03 -14.17
N GLU A 28 -8.16 7.87 -15.07
CA GLU A 28 -8.59 9.28 -15.19
C GLU A 28 -9.84 9.47 -16.06
N ARG A 29 -10.29 8.41 -16.75
CA ARG A 29 -11.47 8.43 -17.62
C ARG A 29 -12.66 7.74 -16.96
N PRO A 30 -13.88 7.93 -17.50
CA PRO A 30 -15.01 7.07 -17.14
C PRO A 30 -14.64 5.59 -17.32
N PRO A 31 -15.04 4.72 -16.38
CA PRO A 31 -15.95 4.97 -15.26
C PRO A 31 -15.27 5.36 -13.94
N ILE A 32 -13.93 5.48 -13.91
CA ILE A 32 -13.16 5.68 -12.68
C ILE A 32 -13.14 7.16 -12.28
N ASN A 33 -12.76 8.04 -13.21
CA ASN A 33 -12.71 9.49 -13.01
C ASN A 33 -11.92 9.90 -11.76
N TYR A 34 -10.76 9.29 -11.52
CA TYR A 34 -9.99 9.44 -10.28
C TYR A 34 -9.77 10.91 -9.88
N GLY A 35 -9.32 11.77 -10.81
CA GLY A 35 -9.03 13.17 -10.52
C GLY A 35 -10.24 14.03 -10.12
N SER A 36 -11.46 13.68 -10.58
CA SER A 36 -12.69 14.40 -10.24
C SER A 36 -13.56 13.70 -9.21
N TYR A 37 -13.18 12.49 -8.77
CA TYR A 37 -13.86 11.75 -7.72
C TYR A 37 -13.88 12.52 -6.40
N THR A 38 -14.96 12.41 -5.63
CA THR A 38 -15.03 12.93 -4.25
C THR A 38 -14.70 11.80 -3.29
N PRO A 39 -13.53 11.81 -2.62
CA PRO A 39 -13.11 10.71 -1.75
C PRO A 39 -14.03 10.50 -0.56
N ARG A 40 -14.10 9.25 -0.09
CA ARG A 40 -14.92 8.83 1.06
C ARG A 40 -14.09 8.17 2.16
N ASP A 41 -12.76 8.23 2.04
CA ASP A 41 -11.80 7.71 3.01
C ASP A 41 -11.76 8.51 4.33
N GLN A 42 -11.09 7.97 5.35
CA GLN A 42 -11.01 8.57 6.68
C GLN A 42 -10.37 9.96 6.70
N VAL A 43 -9.43 10.24 5.78
CA VAL A 43 -8.76 11.54 5.71
C VAL A 43 -9.71 12.58 5.13
N ALA A 44 -10.52 12.22 4.12
CA ALA A 44 -11.58 13.08 3.59
C ALA A 44 -12.70 13.35 4.61
N LYS A 45 -13.07 12.34 5.41
CA LYS A 45 -14.01 12.51 6.54
C LYS A 45 -13.43 13.51 7.55
N LEU A 46 -12.18 13.31 8.00
CA LEU A 46 -11.52 14.23 8.91
C LEU A 46 -11.43 15.65 8.34
N GLN A 47 -11.11 15.79 7.05
CA GLN A 47 -11.09 17.10 6.40
C GLN A 47 -12.43 17.83 6.55
N THR A 48 -13.55 17.15 6.30
CA THR A 48 -14.90 17.72 6.44
C THR A 48 -15.21 18.10 7.90
N GLU A 49 -14.80 17.26 8.85
CA GLU A 49 -14.97 17.52 10.29
C GLU A 49 -14.16 18.73 10.77
N LEU A 50 -12.95 18.93 10.24
CA LEU A 50 -12.12 20.11 10.52
C LEU A 50 -12.71 21.38 9.89
N GLU A 51 -13.15 21.31 8.63
CA GLU A 51 -13.73 22.45 7.90
C GLU A 51 -15.06 22.93 8.51
N SER A 52 -15.83 22.02 9.11
CA SER A 52 -17.08 22.34 9.81
C SER A 52 -16.88 22.74 11.28
N GLY A 53 -15.66 22.61 11.83
CA GLY A 53 -15.38 22.86 13.24
C GLY A 53 -15.89 21.78 14.19
N GLN A 54 -16.26 20.60 13.68
CA GLN A 54 -16.67 19.46 14.48
C GLN A 54 -15.48 18.80 15.20
N LYS A 55 -14.29 18.92 14.61
CA LYS A 55 -13.01 18.51 15.22
C LYS A 55 -11.99 19.63 15.14
N GLU A 56 -11.01 19.56 16.03
CA GLU A 56 -9.86 20.46 16.06
C GLU A 56 -8.58 19.65 16.25
N LEU A 57 -7.48 20.12 15.66
CA LEU A 57 -6.15 19.55 15.87
C LEU A 57 -5.37 20.44 16.83
N ALA A 58 -4.68 19.82 17.78
CA ALA A 58 -3.77 20.51 18.67
C ALA A 58 -2.36 20.56 18.06
N PHE A 59 -1.76 21.74 18.04
CA PHE A 59 -0.39 21.91 17.56
C PHE A 59 0.61 21.53 18.65
N ASP A 60 1.56 20.67 18.32
CA ASP A 60 2.70 20.33 19.17
C ASP A 60 3.94 21.12 18.73
N GLU A 61 4.67 21.74 19.67
CA GLU A 61 5.83 22.57 19.35
C GLU A 61 6.96 21.81 18.64
N LYS A 62 7.08 20.51 18.87
CA LYS A 62 8.15 19.66 18.33
C LYS A 62 7.70 18.90 17.09
N TYR A 63 6.46 18.43 17.07
CA TYR A 63 5.94 17.51 16.07
C TYR A 63 4.86 18.12 15.15
N GLY A 64 4.48 19.37 15.40
CA GLY A 64 3.41 20.06 14.68
C GLY A 64 2.06 19.37 14.88
N TRP A 65 1.34 19.12 13.79
CA TRP A 65 0.02 18.47 13.86
C TRP A 65 0.09 16.96 14.11
N LEU A 66 1.27 16.33 14.02
CA LEU A 66 1.41 14.87 14.00
C LEU A 66 0.72 14.15 15.17
N PRO A 67 0.93 14.50 16.45
CA PRO A 67 0.34 13.74 17.55
C PRO A 67 -1.20 13.79 17.54
N SER A 68 -1.77 14.97 17.26
CA SER A 68 -3.22 15.12 17.12
C SER A 68 -3.79 14.38 15.91
N LEU A 69 -3.08 14.38 14.77
CA LEU A 69 -3.50 13.65 13.58
C LEU A 69 -3.50 12.13 13.80
N LEU A 70 -2.44 11.61 14.42
CA LEU A 70 -2.35 10.19 14.78
C LEU A 70 -3.53 9.79 15.67
N LYS A 71 -3.88 10.62 16.65
CA LYS A 71 -5.04 10.38 17.51
C LYS A 71 -6.35 10.41 16.73
N GLU A 72 -6.61 11.46 15.94
CA GLU A 72 -7.88 11.62 15.23
C GLU A 72 -8.10 10.59 14.12
N LEU A 73 -7.01 10.11 13.50
CA LEU A 73 -7.03 9.06 12.47
C LEU A 73 -6.84 7.66 13.04
N GLN A 74 -6.75 7.52 14.37
CA GLN A 74 -6.57 6.24 15.08
C GLN A 74 -5.34 5.45 14.58
N VAL A 75 -4.23 6.16 14.37
CA VAL A 75 -2.95 5.57 13.98
C VAL A 75 -2.04 5.53 15.20
N SER A 76 -1.64 4.32 15.60
CA SER A 76 -0.76 4.15 16.74
C SER A 76 0.67 4.63 16.42
N PRO A 77 1.31 5.40 17.31
CA PRO A 77 2.73 5.73 17.16
C PRO A 77 3.64 4.49 17.21
N GLU A 78 3.17 3.34 17.69
CA GLU A 78 3.95 2.10 17.69
C GLU A 78 4.19 1.54 16.28
N SER A 79 3.36 1.91 15.29
CA SER A 79 3.55 1.49 13.90
C SER A 79 4.75 2.16 13.21
N GLN A 80 5.58 2.90 13.96
CA GLN A 80 6.63 3.73 13.40
C GLN A 80 7.63 2.87 12.62
N THR A 81 7.83 3.24 11.36
CA THR A 81 8.93 2.77 10.54
C THR A 81 9.71 3.96 9.98
N LEU A 82 11.01 3.78 9.72
CA LEU A 82 11.92 4.87 9.40
C LEU A 82 12.60 4.61 8.04
N VAL A 83 12.41 5.53 7.11
CA VAL A 83 13.00 5.48 5.77
C VAL A 83 14.00 6.63 5.61
N PHE A 84 15.26 6.29 5.33
CA PHE A 84 16.30 7.29 5.11
C PHE A 84 16.59 7.54 3.63
N SER A 85 15.98 6.76 2.74
CA SER A 85 16.10 6.96 1.30
C SER A 85 15.33 8.16 0.79
N LYS A 86 15.92 8.87 -0.17
CA LYS A 86 15.38 10.06 -0.82
C LYS A 86 14.46 9.69 -1.98
N THR A 87 13.33 9.08 -1.64
CA THR A 87 12.35 8.51 -2.60
C THR A 87 10.94 9.12 -2.45
N SER A 88 10.82 10.24 -1.74
CA SER A 88 9.56 10.91 -1.36
C SER A 88 9.49 12.36 -1.84
N LEU A 89 8.28 12.95 -1.79
CA LEU A 89 8.02 14.37 -2.05
C LEU A 89 8.98 15.31 -1.29
N GLN A 90 9.27 15.01 -0.01
CA GLN A 90 10.14 15.83 0.83
C GLN A 90 11.61 15.37 0.83
N LEU A 91 12.13 14.85 -0.30
CA LEU A 91 13.49 14.29 -0.42
C LEU A 91 14.64 15.16 0.13
N HIS A 92 14.45 16.47 0.22
CA HIS A 92 15.45 17.41 0.74
C HIS A 92 15.51 17.46 2.28
N LYS A 93 14.48 16.96 2.98
CA LYS A 93 14.42 16.84 4.45
C LYS A 93 14.89 15.47 4.94
N ILE A 94 14.97 14.48 4.04
CA ILE A 94 15.28 13.08 4.38
C ILE A 94 16.79 12.85 4.25
N SER A 95 17.39 12.15 5.20
CA SER A 95 18.77 11.66 5.11
C SER A 95 18.99 10.49 6.07
N PRO A 96 20.11 9.76 6.00
CA PRO A 96 20.50 8.82 7.07
C PRO A 96 20.46 9.44 8.48
N ARG A 97 20.79 10.74 8.62
CA ARG A 97 20.77 11.43 9.94
C ARG A 97 19.41 11.99 10.34
N THR A 98 18.46 12.05 9.41
CA THR A 98 17.11 12.59 9.58
C THR A 98 16.15 11.76 8.72
N PRO A 99 15.95 10.46 9.04
CA PRO A 99 14.99 9.65 8.30
C PRO A 99 13.58 10.23 8.37
N ARG A 100 12.77 9.94 7.36
CA ARG A 100 11.33 10.17 7.41
C ARG A 100 10.69 9.06 8.24
N ALA A 101 9.77 9.43 9.13
CA ALA A 101 8.92 8.48 9.82
C ALA A 101 7.65 8.20 9.02
N LEU A 102 7.26 6.93 8.99
CA LEU A 102 5.97 6.46 8.53
C LEU A 102 5.19 5.88 9.69
N TYR A 103 3.90 6.19 9.74
CA TYR A 103 2.93 5.61 10.66
C TYR A 103 1.76 5.09 9.84
N PHE A 104 1.10 4.03 10.31
CA PHE A 104 -0.02 3.44 9.61
C PHE A 104 -0.95 2.69 10.55
N ASN A 105 -2.22 2.68 10.18
CA ASN A 105 -3.17 1.65 10.58
C ASN A 105 -3.67 0.94 9.32
N ASP A 106 -4.74 0.16 9.44
CA ASP A 106 -5.30 -0.63 8.34
C ASP A 106 -5.76 0.22 7.15
N GLU A 107 -6.10 1.50 7.31
CA GLU A 107 -6.70 2.34 6.26
C GLU A 107 -5.87 3.57 5.89
N VAL A 108 -5.04 4.07 6.80
CA VAL A 108 -4.39 5.37 6.71
C VAL A 108 -2.88 5.25 6.93
N TYR A 109 -2.11 6.00 6.13
CA TYR A 109 -0.67 6.10 6.18
C TYR A 109 -0.26 7.58 6.35
N LEU A 110 0.67 7.85 7.25
CA LEU A 110 1.21 9.18 7.51
C LEU A 110 2.72 9.20 7.32
N GLY A 111 3.23 10.22 6.64
CA GLY A 111 4.64 10.51 6.48
C GLY A 111 5.03 11.81 7.16
N TRP A 112 6.01 11.75 8.05
CA TRP A 112 6.52 12.92 8.77
C TRP A 112 8.03 13.03 8.62
N CYS A 113 8.51 14.21 8.23
CA CYS A 113 9.93 14.52 8.18
C CYS A 113 10.29 15.46 9.34
N TYR A 114 11.43 15.23 9.97
CA TYR A 114 11.95 16.15 10.97
C TYR A 114 12.15 17.54 10.35
N ARG A 115 11.49 18.56 10.93
CA ARG A 115 11.42 19.94 10.39
C ARG A 115 10.93 19.98 8.93
N GLY A 116 10.06 19.06 8.56
CA GLY A 116 9.36 19.04 7.28
C GLY A 116 8.29 20.12 7.21
N ASP A 117 8.06 20.64 6.00
CA ASP A 117 7.11 21.75 5.80
C ASP A 117 5.66 21.24 5.71
N LEU A 118 5.50 19.93 5.50
CA LEU A 118 4.21 19.25 5.40
C LEU A 118 4.24 17.87 6.06
N ILE A 119 3.07 17.39 6.46
CA ILE A 119 2.82 15.97 6.75
C ILE A 119 2.12 15.37 5.53
N GLU A 120 2.65 14.25 5.07
CA GLU A 120 2.09 13.48 3.95
C GLU A 120 1.04 12.52 4.51
N LEU A 121 -0.12 12.43 3.88
CA LEU A 121 -1.18 11.50 4.25
C LEU A 121 -1.55 10.68 3.02
N ALA A 122 -1.87 9.42 3.22
CA ALA A 122 -2.51 8.61 2.19
C ALA A 122 -3.56 7.71 2.86
N ALA A 123 -4.68 7.49 2.19
CA ALA A 123 -5.74 6.63 2.70
C ALA A 123 -6.31 5.75 1.61
N THR A 124 -6.80 4.58 1.99
CA THR A 124 -7.51 3.67 1.08
C THR A 124 -8.96 4.13 0.94
N ASP A 125 -9.31 4.59 -0.26
CA ASP A 125 -10.70 4.88 -0.61
C ASP A 125 -11.44 3.59 -1.01
N PRO A 126 -12.69 3.39 -0.57
CA PRO A 126 -13.43 2.16 -0.85
C PRO A 126 -13.61 1.84 -2.34
N GLU A 127 -13.56 2.83 -3.25
CA GLU A 127 -13.79 2.61 -4.67
C GLU A 127 -12.58 2.92 -5.57
N ASN A 128 -11.72 3.86 -5.17
CA ASN A 128 -10.67 4.40 -6.04
C ASN A 128 -9.23 4.17 -5.56
N GLY A 129 -9.05 3.28 -4.59
CA GLY A 129 -7.70 2.90 -4.12
C GLY A 129 -7.03 4.00 -3.33
N ALA A 130 -5.72 4.18 -3.48
CA ALA A 130 -5.00 5.15 -2.67
C ALA A 130 -5.37 6.59 -3.05
N ILE A 131 -5.73 7.42 -2.06
CA ILE A 131 -5.87 8.87 -2.20
C ILE A 131 -4.80 9.55 -1.36
N PHE A 132 -4.13 10.56 -1.94
CA PHE A 132 -3.00 11.26 -1.33
C PHE A 132 -3.39 12.66 -0.90
N TYR A 133 -2.96 13.06 0.29
CA TYR A 133 -3.18 14.38 0.86
C TYR A 133 -1.91 14.91 1.51
N THR A 134 -1.92 16.21 1.79
CA THR A 134 -0.90 16.89 2.58
C THR A 134 -1.56 17.82 3.59
N ILE A 135 -0.88 18.09 4.69
CA ILE A 135 -1.23 19.14 5.64
C ILE A 135 0.01 20.01 5.89
N ASP A 136 -0.17 21.31 5.73
CA ASP A 136 0.88 22.32 5.94
C ASP A 136 1.19 22.47 7.44
N GLN A 137 2.47 22.41 7.81
CA GLN A 137 2.91 22.59 9.19
C GLN A 137 3.17 24.05 9.57
N ASN A 138 3.23 24.97 8.60
CA ASN A 138 3.49 26.39 8.83
C ASN A 138 2.20 27.22 8.95
N SER A 139 1.05 26.64 8.64
CA SER A 139 -0.24 27.29 8.76
C SER A 139 -0.69 27.38 10.21
N THR A 140 -1.31 28.50 10.60
CA THR A 140 -1.92 28.67 11.93
C THR A 140 -3.15 27.77 12.14
N THR A 141 -3.74 27.29 11.05
CA THR A 141 -4.90 26.38 11.07
C THR A 141 -4.60 25.14 10.22
N PRO A 142 -4.98 23.93 10.68
CA PRO A 142 -4.74 22.71 9.92
C PRO A 142 -5.58 22.71 8.64
N LYS A 143 -4.93 22.59 7.48
CA LYS A 143 -5.61 22.45 6.19
C LYS A 143 -5.15 21.22 5.46
N ILE A 144 -6.04 20.25 5.32
CA ILE A 144 -5.82 19.05 4.51
C ILE A 144 -6.06 19.42 3.04
N SER A 145 -5.12 19.06 2.17
CA SER A 145 -5.18 19.31 0.73
C SER A 145 -4.90 18.03 -0.04
N ARG A 146 -5.86 17.60 -0.87
CA ARG A 146 -5.70 16.44 -1.75
C ARG A 146 -4.70 16.75 -2.88
N ASP A 147 -3.78 15.82 -3.12
CA ASP A 147 -2.91 15.86 -4.30
C ASP A 147 -3.72 15.63 -5.58
N ARG A 148 -3.40 16.38 -6.63
CA ARG A 148 -4.07 16.31 -7.94
C ARG A 148 -3.17 15.74 -9.03
N GLY A 149 -2.29 14.81 -8.69
CA GLY A 149 -1.57 13.98 -9.66
C GLY A 149 -0.04 13.96 -9.52
N GLN A 150 0.56 14.73 -8.61
CA GLN A 150 2.01 14.66 -8.42
C GLN A 150 2.43 13.30 -7.86
N CYS A 151 1.68 12.78 -6.88
CA CYS A 151 1.92 11.48 -6.27
C CYS A 151 1.74 10.33 -7.28
N LEU A 152 0.76 10.44 -8.18
CA LEU A 152 0.44 9.39 -9.15
C LEU A 152 1.57 9.09 -10.15
N THR A 153 2.49 10.03 -10.35
CA THR A 153 3.70 9.79 -11.17
C THR A 153 4.50 8.57 -10.68
N CYS A 154 4.50 8.32 -9.36
CA CYS A 154 5.17 7.17 -8.75
C CYS A 154 4.18 6.13 -8.18
N HIS A 155 2.97 6.56 -7.84
CA HIS A 155 1.96 5.75 -7.17
C HIS A 155 0.91 5.12 -8.09
N ALA A 156 1.03 5.28 -9.40
CA ALA A 156 0.15 4.63 -10.37
C ALA A 156 0.98 3.99 -11.50
N THR A 157 1.74 2.96 -11.14
CA THR A 157 2.71 2.29 -12.02
C THR A 157 2.53 0.78 -11.97
N TYR A 158 3.35 0.03 -12.71
CA TYR A 158 3.36 -1.44 -12.61
C TYR A 158 3.66 -1.96 -11.19
N ARG A 159 4.31 -1.13 -10.34
CA ARG A 159 4.63 -1.46 -8.93
C ARG A 159 3.43 -1.35 -7.99
N THR A 160 2.34 -0.78 -8.48
CA THR A 160 1.08 -0.59 -7.75
C THR A 160 -0.07 -1.22 -8.53
N GLN A 161 0.20 -2.34 -9.22
CA GLN A 161 -0.82 -3.08 -9.98
C GLN A 161 -1.52 -2.21 -11.05
N GLN A 162 -0.82 -1.16 -11.53
CA GLN A 162 -1.30 -0.16 -12.48
C GLN A 162 -2.52 0.65 -12.00
N VAL A 163 -2.75 0.71 -10.69
CA VAL A 163 -3.76 1.56 -10.05
C VAL A 163 -3.10 2.59 -9.13
N PRO A 164 -3.77 3.72 -8.82
CA PRO A 164 -3.42 4.57 -7.69
C PRO A 164 -3.30 3.75 -6.42
N GLY A 165 -2.08 3.59 -5.92
CA GLY A 165 -1.76 2.59 -4.91
C GLY A 165 -0.55 2.91 -4.06
N PHE A 166 -0.30 2.05 -3.09
CA PHE A 166 0.79 2.15 -2.12
C PHE A 166 1.99 1.32 -2.57
N LEU A 167 3.19 1.71 -2.13
CA LEU A 167 4.37 0.91 -2.39
C LEU A 167 5.41 1.09 -1.29
N VAL A 168 5.98 -0.02 -0.86
CA VAL A 168 7.23 -0.07 -0.09
C VAL A 168 8.34 -0.39 -1.07
N ARG A 169 9.39 0.44 -1.09
CA ARG A 169 10.51 0.29 -2.03
C ARG A 169 11.80 -0.03 -1.30
N SER A 170 12.47 -1.07 -1.77
CA SER A 170 13.85 -1.39 -1.41
C SER A 170 14.79 -0.95 -2.54
N ILE A 171 15.86 -0.24 -2.18
CA ILE A 171 16.86 0.33 -3.09
C ILE A 171 18.28 0.13 -2.56
N TYR A 172 19.28 0.42 -3.38
CA TYR A 172 20.67 0.56 -2.94
C TYR A 172 20.98 2.06 -2.70
N PRO A 173 20.93 2.55 -1.44
CA PRO A 173 21.13 3.97 -1.15
C PRO A 173 22.62 4.33 -1.11
N ASP A 174 22.99 5.53 -1.51
CA ASP A 174 24.30 6.13 -1.24
C ASP A 174 24.39 6.75 0.17
N ASN A 175 25.55 7.30 0.53
CA ASN A 175 25.80 7.94 1.84
C ASN A 175 24.85 9.11 2.16
N ASN A 176 24.12 9.63 1.18
CA ASN A 176 23.16 10.72 1.33
C ASN A 176 21.70 10.24 1.17
N GLY A 177 21.47 8.92 1.15
CA GLY A 177 20.17 8.29 0.98
C GLY A 177 19.64 8.29 -0.45
N ARG A 178 20.42 8.71 -1.46
CA ARG A 178 19.96 8.70 -2.86
C ARG A 178 20.08 7.31 -3.47
N PRO A 179 19.13 6.88 -4.32
CA PRO A 179 19.31 5.65 -5.08
C PRO A 179 20.57 5.70 -5.95
N ARG A 180 21.38 4.64 -5.93
CA ARG A 180 22.50 4.48 -6.86
C ARG A 180 21.97 4.28 -8.28
N SER A 181 22.55 4.99 -9.24
CA SER A 181 22.21 4.81 -10.66
C SER A 181 22.61 3.43 -11.14
N GLY A 182 21.79 2.81 -11.99
CA GLY A 182 22.09 1.50 -12.59
C GLY A 182 21.82 0.30 -11.70
N THR A 183 21.41 0.49 -10.44
CA THR A 183 21.03 -0.62 -9.55
C THR A 183 19.57 -1.01 -9.71
N ARG A 184 19.27 -2.26 -9.35
CA ARG A 184 17.89 -2.74 -9.24
C ARG A 184 17.13 -2.02 -8.12
N THR A 185 15.81 -1.99 -8.24
CA THR A 185 14.88 -1.53 -7.20
C THR A 185 13.73 -2.52 -7.11
N TYR A 186 13.28 -2.76 -5.90
CA TYR A 186 12.22 -3.75 -5.61
C TYR A 186 11.03 -3.02 -5.00
N ALA A 187 9.82 -3.32 -5.48
CA ALA A 187 8.60 -3.11 -4.72
C ALA A 187 8.44 -4.36 -3.85
N THR A 188 8.39 -4.20 -2.53
CA THR A 188 8.50 -5.31 -1.59
C THR A 188 7.16 -5.64 -0.95
N ASP A 189 6.95 -6.94 -0.72
CA ASP A 189 5.75 -7.53 -0.11
C ASP A 189 6.11 -8.86 0.59
N HIS A 190 5.10 -9.61 1.08
CA HIS A 190 5.34 -10.91 1.73
C HIS A 190 5.96 -11.97 0.82
N SER A 191 5.87 -11.84 -0.52
CA SER A 191 6.41 -12.81 -1.49
C SER A 191 7.86 -12.50 -1.87
N THR A 192 8.36 -11.34 -1.45
CA THR A 192 9.70 -10.88 -1.79
C THR A 192 10.74 -11.59 -0.93
N ASP A 193 11.80 -12.13 -1.53
CA ASP A 193 12.96 -12.67 -0.81
C ASP A 193 13.52 -11.64 0.19
N PHE A 194 13.71 -12.06 1.44
CA PHE A 194 14.19 -11.22 2.55
C PHE A 194 15.50 -10.49 2.21
N MET A 195 16.38 -11.10 1.40
CA MET A 195 17.65 -10.53 0.92
C MET A 195 17.50 -9.26 0.08
N LYS A 196 16.32 -9.05 -0.48
CA LYS A 196 15.97 -7.92 -1.35
C LYS A 196 15.19 -6.83 -0.60
N ARG A 197 14.83 -7.04 0.66
CA ARG A 197 13.98 -6.12 1.44
C ARG A 197 14.78 -5.01 2.15
N TYR A 198 14.09 -3.92 2.48
CA TYR A 198 14.51 -2.85 3.38
C TYR A 198 15.70 -1.96 2.97
N GLY A 199 16.15 -2.04 1.73
CA GLY A 199 17.21 -1.16 1.24
C GLY A 199 16.78 0.31 1.28
N GLY A 200 17.49 1.15 2.05
CA GLY A 200 17.09 2.55 2.29
C GLY A 200 16.18 2.77 3.51
N TRP A 201 15.98 1.73 4.32
CA TRP A 201 15.19 1.76 5.55
C TRP A 201 16.05 1.45 6.76
N TYR A 202 15.68 2.02 7.91
CA TYR A 202 16.16 1.55 9.20
C TYR A 202 15.25 0.44 9.70
N VAL A 203 15.84 -0.58 10.31
CA VAL A 203 15.17 -1.80 10.78
C VAL A 203 15.71 -2.15 12.16
N THR A 204 14.83 -2.24 13.15
CA THR A 204 15.14 -2.77 14.48
C THR A 204 14.38 -4.06 14.71
N GLY A 205 15.08 -5.10 15.12
CA GLY A 205 14.54 -6.44 15.35
C GLY A 205 15.59 -7.52 15.09
N ARG A 206 15.37 -8.69 15.68
CA ARG A 206 16.12 -9.92 15.41
C ARG A 206 15.43 -10.72 14.32
N HIS A 207 16.23 -11.31 13.44
CA HIS A 207 15.81 -12.14 12.32
C HIS A 207 16.81 -13.29 12.07
N GLY A 208 17.60 -13.63 13.10
CA GLY A 208 18.54 -14.77 13.09
C GLY A 208 19.56 -14.73 11.96
N SER A 209 19.61 -15.80 11.18
CA SER A 209 20.53 -15.96 10.05
C SER A 209 20.05 -15.29 8.76
N MET A 210 18.78 -14.85 8.69
CA MET A 210 18.28 -14.10 7.54
C MET A 210 19.05 -12.79 7.37
N ARG A 211 19.11 -12.29 6.13
CA ARG A 211 19.76 -11.02 5.80
C ARG A 211 18.88 -10.20 4.88
N HIS A 212 19.00 -8.88 5.00
CA HIS A 212 18.24 -7.89 4.24
C HIS A 212 19.13 -6.68 3.95
N MET A 213 18.62 -5.70 3.22
CA MET A 213 19.36 -4.49 2.82
C MET A 213 19.14 -3.29 3.78
N GLY A 214 18.37 -3.47 4.85
CA GLY A 214 18.15 -2.47 5.88
C GLY A 214 19.41 -2.08 6.65
N ASN A 215 19.41 -0.88 7.23
CA ASN A 215 20.50 -0.31 8.05
C ASN A 215 21.85 -0.07 7.35
N VAL A 216 22.00 -0.44 6.07
CA VAL A 216 23.26 -0.37 5.34
C VAL A 216 23.20 0.56 4.14
N ILE A 217 24.38 0.97 3.65
CA ILE A 217 24.54 1.91 2.55
C ILE A 217 25.49 1.31 1.51
N ALA A 218 25.16 1.47 0.22
CA ALA A 218 25.99 1.07 -0.90
C ALA A 218 27.18 2.02 -1.05
N ARG A 219 28.30 1.69 -0.36
CA ARG A 219 29.51 2.52 -0.35
C ARG A 219 30.30 2.41 -1.66
N ASP A 220 30.47 1.20 -2.18
CA ASP A 220 31.15 0.94 -3.44
C ASP A 220 30.36 1.54 -4.62
N ARG A 221 31.01 2.38 -5.43
CA ARG A 221 30.41 3.01 -6.61
C ARG A 221 30.50 2.13 -7.86
N SER A 222 31.54 1.29 -7.94
CA SER A 222 31.74 0.32 -9.03
C SER A 222 30.86 -0.90 -8.86
N ASN A 223 30.60 -1.33 -7.61
CA ASN A 223 29.77 -2.48 -7.31
C ASN A 223 28.73 -2.18 -6.20
N PRO A 224 27.76 -1.28 -6.46
CA PRO A 224 26.81 -0.83 -5.44
C PRO A 224 25.85 -1.92 -4.93
N GLU A 225 25.71 -3.05 -5.62
CA GLU A 225 24.86 -4.16 -5.18
C GLU A 225 25.56 -5.11 -4.19
N ASP A 226 26.88 -4.99 -4.05
CA ASP A 226 27.69 -5.70 -3.07
C ASP A 226 27.61 -5.02 -1.70
N LEU A 227 26.51 -5.29 -1.01
CA LEU A 227 26.22 -4.81 0.33
C LEU A 227 26.73 -5.78 1.39
N ASP A 228 27.50 -5.26 2.35
CA ASP A 228 27.74 -5.89 3.65
C ASP A 228 26.43 -5.88 4.46
N ARG A 229 25.61 -6.92 4.27
CA ARG A 229 24.32 -7.07 4.95
C ARG A 229 24.47 -7.49 6.41
N ASP A 230 25.60 -8.07 6.78
CA ASP A 230 25.88 -8.48 8.17
C ASP A 230 25.98 -7.25 9.08
N ALA A 231 26.57 -6.16 8.60
CA ALA A 231 26.67 -4.91 9.36
C ALA A 231 25.33 -4.28 9.78
N GLY A 232 24.23 -4.63 9.09
CA GLY A 232 22.89 -4.11 9.38
C GLY A 232 21.94 -5.12 10.04
N ALA A 233 22.41 -6.33 10.32
CA ALA A 233 21.57 -7.43 10.79
C ALA A 233 21.33 -7.37 12.30
N ASN A 234 20.15 -7.81 12.74
CA ASN A 234 19.79 -8.02 14.15
C ASN A 234 20.00 -6.78 15.05
N LEU A 235 19.86 -5.57 14.52
CA LEU A 235 19.99 -4.34 15.31
C LEU A 235 18.80 -4.16 16.25
N GLU A 236 19.06 -3.84 17.52
CA GLU A 236 18.00 -3.57 18.50
C GLU A 236 17.83 -2.07 18.83
N SER A 237 18.75 -1.23 18.35
CA SER A 237 18.74 0.22 18.56
C SER A 237 19.26 0.94 17.31
N LEU A 238 18.82 2.19 17.14
CA LEU A 238 19.25 3.09 16.06
C LEU A 238 20.03 4.31 16.58
N GLU A 239 20.32 4.37 17.88
CA GLU A 239 21.00 5.51 18.52
C GLU A 239 22.40 5.77 17.96
N GLU A 240 23.08 4.73 17.48
CA GLU A 240 24.37 4.85 16.80
C GLU A 240 24.24 5.38 15.35
N ASN A 241 23.04 5.29 14.76
CA ASN A 241 22.78 5.72 13.39
C ASN A 241 22.39 7.20 13.33
N PHE A 242 21.52 7.65 14.24
CA PHE A 242 21.05 9.04 14.33
C PHE A 242 20.43 9.33 15.71
N ASP A 243 20.11 10.60 15.95
CA ASP A 243 19.43 11.06 17.17
C ASP A 243 17.95 10.65 17.18
N THR A 244 17.67 9.51 17.81
CA THR A 244 16.35 8.89 17.91
C THR A 244 15.36 9.70 18.73
N SER A 245 15.84 10.59 19.61
CA SER A 245 14.98 11.45 20.45
C SER A 245 14.11 12.41 19.63
N ARG A 246 14.41 12.60 18.34
CA ARG A 246 13.63 13.43 17.40
C ARG A 246 12.31 12.81 16.97
N TYR A 247 12.09 11.52 17.23
CA TYR A 247 10.96 10.75 16.74
C TYR A 247 9.99 10.40 17.89
N LEU A 248 8.80 9.86 17.57
CA LEU A 248 7.85 9.45 18.60
C LEU A 248 8.28 8.12 19.25
N ARG A 249 8.96 7.27 18.49
CA ARG A 249 9.60 6.04 18.98
C ARG A 249 11.08 6.01 18.62
N PRO A 250 11.94 5.37 19.44
CA PRO A 250 13.36 5.24 19.11
C PRO A 250 13.65 4.11 18.11
N THR A 251 12.64 3.32 17.75
CA THR A 251 12.75 2.10 16.94
C THR A 251 12.10 2.25 15.56
N SER A 252 12.41 1.31 14.67
CA SER A 252 11.76 1.13 13.37
C SER A 252 11.44 -0.36 13.22
N SER A 253 10.25 -0.76 13.68
CA SER A 253 9.91 -2.18 13.90
C SER A 253 10.04 -3.01 12.61
N LEU A 254 10.76 -4.12 12.69
CA LEU A 254 10.85 -5.10 11.60
C LEU A 254 9.48 -5.72 11.32
N VAL A 255 8.71 -6.05 12.36
CA VAL A 255 7.37 -6.63 12.18
C VAL A 255 6.40 -5.62 11.57
N ALA A 256 6.47 -4.34 11.99
CA ALA A 256 5.70 -3.27 11.36
C ALA A 256 6.05 -3.09 9.88
N LEU A 257 7.33 -3.21 9.51
CA LEU A 257 7.74 -3.18 8.10
C LEU A 257 7.18 -4.36 7.30
N MET A 258 7.23 -5.58 7.84
CA MET A 258 6.65 -6.76 7.17
C MET A 258 5.14 -6.61 6.94
N LEU A 259 4.41 -6.07 7.92
CA LEU A 259 2.98 -5.79 7.80
C LEU A 259 2.70 -4.64 6.83
N LEU A 260 3.48 -3.56 6.87
CA LEU A 260 3.37 -2.43 5.93
C LEU A 260 3.57 -2.88 4.48
N GLU A 261 4.57 -3.73 4.23
CA GLU A 261 4.84 -4.36 2.93
C GLU A 261 3.62 -5.12 2.42
N HIS A 262 3.09 -6.05 3.23
CA HIS A 262 1.89 -6.82 2.90
C HIS A 262 0.66 -5.92 2.64
N GLN A 263 0.37 -5.03 3.59
CA GLN A 263 -0.81 -4.17 3.55
C GLN A 263 -0.82 -3.28 2.30
N SER A 264 0.36 -2.75 1.93
CA SER A 264 0.50 -1.87 0.77
C SER A 264 0.06 -2.54 -0.54
N GLN A 265 0.50 -3.78 -0.80
CA GLN A 265 0.14 -4.48 -2.02
C GLN A 265 -1.27 -5.08 -1.95
N MET A 266 -1.72 -5.53 -0.77
CA MET A 266 -3.10 -6.01 -0.59
C MET A 266 -4.11 -4.94 -1.02
N HIS A 267 -3.95 -3.70 -0.54
CA HIS A 267 -4.78 -2.57 -0.96
C HIS A 267 -4.79 -2.36 -2.47
N ASN A 268 -3.63 -2.50 -3.12
CA ASN A 268 -3.54 -2.33 -4.56
C ASN A 268 -4.27 -3.45 -5.32
N TYR A 269 -4.22 -4.70 -4.85
CA TYR A 269 -4.98 -5.79 -5.46
C TYR A 269 -6.49 -5.59 -5.31
N ILE A 270 -6.95 -5.11 -4.15
CA ILE A 270 -8.37 -4.75 -3.92
C ILE A 270 -8.80 -3.64 -4.89
N ALA A 271 -8.01 -2.56 -4.96
CA ALA A 271 -8.27 -1.43 -5.84
C ALA A 271 -8.26 -1.85 -7.32
N ARG A 272 -7.32 -2.71 -7.73
CA ARG A 272 -7.28 -3.28 -9.08
C ARG A 272 -8.54 -4.07 -9.39
N LEU A 273 -8.99 -4.96 -8.52
CA LEU A 273 -10.23 -5.72 -8.75
C LEU A 273 -11.45 -4.79 -8.91
N SER A 274 -11.56 -3.77 -8.05
CA SER A 274 -12.63 -2.77 -8.14
C SER A 274 -12.61 -2.02 -9.48
N MET A 275 -11.45 -1.45 -9.84
CA MET A 275 -11.29 -0.65 -11.06
C MET A 275 -11.46 -1.50 -12.33
N GLU A 276 -10.80 -2.65 -12.42
CA GLU A 276 -10.90 -3.55 -13.58
C GLU A 276 -12.34 -3.99 -13.82
N THR A 277 -13.09 -4.29 -12.75
CA THR A 277 -14.49 -4.69 -12.88
C THR A 277 -15.35 -3.55 -13.40
N ARG A 278 -15.19 -2.33 -12.86
CA ARG A 278 -15.92 -1.14 -13.32
C ARG A 278 -15.58 -0.85 -14.79
N ILE A 279 -14.30 -0.84 -15.15
CA ILE A 279 -13.81 -0.60 -16.51
C ILE A 279 -14.34 -1.66 -17.48
N ALA A 280 -14.25 -2.94 -17.13
CA ALA A 280 -14.71 -4.03 -17.98
C ALA A 280 -16.22 -3.95 -18.21
N ARG A 281 -17.02 -3.71 -17.16
CA ARG A 281 -18.47 -3.50 -17.26
C ARG A 281 -18.82 -2.29 -18.13
N HIS A 282 -18.10 -1.18 -17.98
CA HIS A 282 -18.33 0.02 -18.78
C HIS A 282 -18.15 -0.24 -20.28
N TYR A 283 -17.07 -0.94 -20.66
CA TYR A 283 -16.85 -1.32 -22.05
C TYR A 283 -17.85 -2.35 -22.55
N ASP A 284 -18.19 -3.36 -21.75
CA ASP A 284 -19.17 -4.40 -22.11
C ASP A 284 -20.55 -3.78 -22.37
N ARG A 285 -20.95 -2.81 -21.55
CA ARG A 285 -22.19 -2.05 -21.74
C ARG A 285 -22.19 -1.32 -23.08
N GLY A 286 -21.11 -0.62 -23.42
CA GLY A 286 -20.98 0.05 -24.71
C GLY A 286 -21.08 -0.90 -25.91
N ILE A 287 -20.45 -2.08 -25.80
CA ILE A 287 -20.52 -3.13 -26.82
C ILE A 287 -21.94 -3.72 -26.92
N ASN A 288 -22.59 -3.98 -25.78
CA ASN A 288 -23.95 -4.51 -25.75
C ASN A 288 -24.94 -3.57 -26.44
N VAL A 289 -24.84 -2.26 -26.18
CA VAL A 289 -25.65 -1.24 -26.86
C VAL A 289 -25.40 -1.27 -28.37
N ALA A 290 -24.14 -1.31 -28.80
CA ALA A 290 -23.78 -1.34 -30.22
C ALA A 290 -24.23 -2.62 -30.94
N LEU A 291 -24.42 -3.71 -30.20
CA LEU A 291 -24.87 -5.01 -30.73
C LEU A 291 -26.37 -5.30 -30.44
N GLU A 292 -27.12 -4.31 -29.95
CA GLU A 292 -28.55 -4.43 -29.59
C GLU A 292 -28.83 -5.59 -28.60
N ARG A 293 -27.90 -5.82 -27.66
CA ARG A 293 -28.02 -6.80 -26.57
C ARG A 293 -28.46 -6.11 -25.27
N PRO A 294 -29.04 -6.86 -24.31
CA PRO A 294 -29.27 -6.32 -22.97
C PRO A 294 -27.98 -5.74 -22.36
N GLU A 295 -28.04 -4.51 -21.84
CA GLU A 295 -26.86 -3.79 -21.32
C GLU A 295 -26.13 -4.54 -20.19
N GLU A 296 -26.88 -5.32 -19.41
CA GLU A 296 -26.36 -6.13 -18.31
C GLU A 296 -25.74 -7.46 -18.75
N THR A 297 -25.70 -7.76 -20.05
CA THR A 297 -25.03 -8.97 -20.55
C THR A 297 -23.54 -8.91 -20.19
N ILE A 298 -23.01 -10.00 -19.65
CA ILE A 298 -21.58 -10.17 -19.36
C ILE A 298 -20.95 -10.99 -20.48
N SER A 299 -20.04 -10.39 -21.24
CA SER A 299 -19.28 -11.13 -22.25
C SER A 299 -18.29 -12.10 -21.60
N PRO A 300 -17.94 -13.21 -22.28
CA PRO A 300 -16.91 -14.13 -21.80
C PRO A 300 -15.55 -13.44 -21.56
N SER A 301 -15.23 -12.40 -22.33
CA SER A 301 -14.02 -11.58 -22.11
C SER A 301 -14.07 -10.79 -20.81
N THR A 302 -15.20 -10.14 -20.49
CA THR A 302 -15.40 -9.43 -19.23
C THR A 302 -15.30 -10.39 -18.06
N GLY A 303 -15.97 -11.55 -18.14
CA GLY A 303 -15.89 -12.58 -17.12
C GLY A 303 -14.46 -13.04 -16.82
N ARG A 304 -13.67 -13.35 -17.87
CA ARG A 304 -12.26 -13.77 -17.69
C ARG A 304 -11.37 -12.69 -17.08
N ARG A 305 -11.57 -11.41 -17.44
CA ARG A 305 -10.80 -10.29 -16.87
C ARG A 305 -11.04 -10.16 -15.36
N ILE A 306 -12.30 -10.26 -14.95
CA ILE A 306 -12.69 -10.19 -13.53
C ILE A 306 -12.15 -11.43 -12.79
N ALA A 307 -12.35 -12.63 -13.34
CA ALA A 307 -11.86 -13.87 -12.73
C ALA A 307 -10.34 -13.83 -12.50
N SER A 308 -9.56 -13.37 -13.48
CA SER A 308 -8.10 -13.22 -13.31
C SER A 308 -7.73 -12.22 -12.22
N ALA A 309 -8.43 -11.09 -12.10
CA ALA A 309 -8.19 -10.13 -11.02
C ALA A 309 -8.60 -10.68 -9.64
N VAL A 310 -9.65 -11.50 -9.59
CA VAL A 310 -10.08 -12.23 -8.38
C VAL A 310 -9.03 -13.26 -7.98
N ASP A 311 -8.53 -14.07 -8.91
CA ASP A 311 -7.50 -15.08 -8.63
C ASP A 311 -6.24 -14.42 -8.08
N ASP A 312 -5.77 -13.33 -8.71
CA ASP A 312 -4.61 -12.58 -8.22
C ASP A 312 -4.84 -12.06 -6.79
N LEU A 313 -6.03 -11.51 -6.50
CA LEU A 313 -6.39 -11.03 -5.16
C LEU A 313 -6.46 -12.18 -4.15
N VAL A 314 -7.09 -13.32 -4.48
CA VAL A 314 -7.23 -14.46 -3.56
C VAL A 314 -5.88 -15.10 -3.26
N ARG A 315 -5.03 -15.29 -4.28
CA ARG A 315 -3.65 -15.77 -4.09
C ARG A 315 -2.89 -14.88 -3.12
N TYR A 316 -2.96 -13.57 -3.32
CA TYR A 316 -2.30 -12.61 -2.43
C TYR A 316 -2.93 -12.57 -1.03
N MET A 317 -4.26 -12.56 -0.95
CA MET A 317 -5.01 -12.52 0.31
C MET A 317 -4.70 -13.73 1.19
N LEU A 318 -4.56 -14.92 0.60
CA LEU A 318 -4.27 -16.16 1.32
C LEU A 318 -2.78 -16.51 1.39
N PHE A 319 -1.90 -15.52 1.15
CA PHE A 319 -0.45 -15.66 1.29
C PHE A 319 0.14 -16.81 0.46
N ALA A 320 -0.47 -17.17 -0.68
CA ALA A 320 -0.10 -18.33 -1.49
C ALA A 320 1.39 -18.36 -1.87
N ASP A 321 1.95 -17.19 -2.13
CA ASP A 321 3.34 -16.99 -2.58
C ASP A 321 4.24 -16.41 -1.46
N GLU A 322 3.83 -16.50 -0.19
CA GLU A 322 4.63 -16.00 0.95
C GLU A 322 5.99 -16.68 1.02
N GLN A 323 7.03 -15.86 1.21
CA GLN A 323 8.36 -16.39 1.52
C GLN A 323 8.39 -16.86 2.98
N PRO A 324 8.67 -18.15 3.23
CA PRO A 324 8.77 -18.65 4.59
C PRO A 324 9.93 -17.97 5.33
N LEU A 325 9.82 -17.89 6.65
CA LEU A 325 10.88 -17.39 7.53
C LEU A 325 11.80 -18.56 7.93
N PRO A 326 13.06 -18.62 7.47
CA PRO A 326 14.01 -19.66 7.90
C PRO A 326 14.55 -19.44 9.32
N SER A 327 14.20 -18.33 9.96
CA SER A 327 14.54 -18.01 11.35
C SER A 327 13.45 -17.16 11.97
N PRO A 328 13.21 -17.27 13.29
CA PRO A 328 12.25 -16.44 13.98
C PRO A 328 12.58 -14.96 13.86
N VAL A 329 11.53 -14.15 13.78
CA VAL A 329 11.55 -12.69 13.81
C VAL A 329 11.01 -12.21 15.16
N SER A 330 11.65 -11.20 15.71
CA SER A 330 11.14 -10.50 16.89
C SER A 330 11.67 -9.07 16.90
N ASP A 331 10.96 -8.14 17.53
CA ASP A 331 11.53 -6.84 17.86
C ASP A 331 11.05 -6.36 19.23
N LYS A 332 11.73 -5.34 19.76
CA LYS A 332 11.47 -4.76 21.09
C LYS A 332 10.40 -3.67 21.06
N SER A 333 9.78 -3.42 19.92
CA SER A 333 8.74 -2.39 19.84
C SER A 333 7.45 -2.90 20.48
N ALA A 334 6.62 -1.99 20.98
CA ALA A 334 5.28 -2.33 21.44
C ALA A 334 4.29 -2.54 20.27
N PHE A 335 4.78 -2.56 19.02
CA PHE A 335 3.91 -2.71 17.84
C PHE A 335 3.24 -4.07 17.81
N VAL A 336 3.97 -5.15 18.08
CA VAL A 336 3.43 -6.51 18.11
C VAL A 336 2.31 -6.61 19.14
N GLU A 337 2.56 -6.12 20.36
CA GLU A 337 1.58 -6.08 21.44
C GLU A 337 0.35 -5.26 21.06
N TYR A 338 0.54 -4.07 20.49
CA TYR A 338 -0.55 -3.23 20.00
C TYR A 338 -1.38 -3.94 18.92
N PHE A 339 -0.72 -4.48 17.88
CA PHE A 339 -1.37 -5.00 16.68
C PHE A 339 -2.33 -6.16 16.97
N VAL A 340 -1.95 -7.03 17.91
CA VAL A 340 -2.74 -8.21 18.33
C VAL A 340 -3.65 -7.94 19.54
N SER A 341 -3.76 -6.69 19.98
CA SER A 341 -4.56 -6.33 21.16
C SER A 341 -5.87 -5.64 20.79
N LYS A 342 -6.76 -5.54 21.78
CA LYS A 342 -8.01 -4.77 21.69
C LYS A 342 -7.79 -3.25 21.60
N ASP A 343 -6.56 -2.76 21.82
CA ASP A 343 -6.23 -1.35 21.62
C ASP A 343 -6.14 -1.00 20.13
N ASN A 344 -5.92 -2.00 19.26
CA ASN A 344 -6.11 -1.86 17.82
C ASN A 344 -7.62 -1.92 17.51
N PRO A 345 -8.26 -0.83 17.04
CA PRO A 345 -9.71 -0.80 16.81
C PRO A 345 -10.21 -1.80 15.76
N ALA A 346 -9.33 -2.25 14.86
CA ALA A 346 -9.68 -3.20 13.80
C ALA A 346 -9.57 -4.67 14.27
N PHE A 347 -8.92 -4.91 15.41
CA PHE A 347 -8.72 -6.24 15.98
C PHE A 347 -10.07 -6.89 16.30
N ARG A 348 -10.19 -8.14 15.86
CA ARG A 348 -11.36 -8.98 16.11
C ARG A 348 -10.93 -10.42 16.26
N GLN A 349 -11.67 -11.15 17.08
CA GLN A 349 -11.39 -12.55 17.38
C GLN A 349 -12.70 -13.33 17.42
N ASP A 350 -12.61 -14.62 17.13
CA ASP A 350 -13.73 -15.53 17.28
C ASP A 350 -13.97 -15.93 18.75
N SER A 351 -14.99 -16.74 18.99
CA SER A 351 -15.34 -17.25 20.31
C SER A 351 -14.29 -18.19 20.93
N LYS A 352 -13.38 -18.75 20.12
CA LYS A 352 -12.23 -19.55 20.56
C LYS A 352 -10.99 -18.68 20.86
N GLY A 353 -11.09 -17.37 20.65
CA GLY A 353 -10.01 -16.41 20.87
C GLY A 353 -9.01 -16.32 19.72
N ARG A 354 -9.33 -16.87 18.54
CA ARG A 354 -8.48 -16.84 17.34
C ARG A 354 -8.72 -15.57 16.52
N SER A 355 -7.69 -14.99 15.91
CA SER A 355 -7.79 -13.78 15.09
C SER A 355 -6.94 -13.83 13.82
N LEU A 356 -7.42 -13.26 12.71
CA LEU A 356 -6.60 -13.02 11.51
C LEU A 356 -5.48 -11.97 11.73
N TYR A 357 -5.50 -11.26 12.86
CA TYR A 357 -4.40 -10.37 13.28
C TYR A 357 -3.30 -11.13 14.04
N GLU A 358 -3.50 -12.41 14.39
CA GLU A 358 -2.47 -13.17 15.09
C GLU A 358 -1.22 -13.38 14.24
N LEU A 359 -0.07 -13.18 14.88
CA LEU A 359 1.25 -13.29 14.27
C LEU A 359 1.91 -14.61 14.68
N ASP A 360 2.57 -15.26 13.73
CA ASP A 360 3.38 -16.47 13.98
C ASP A 360 4.84 -16.09 14.27
N LEU A 361 5.45 -15.32 13.36
CA LEU A 361 6.82 -14.80 13.40
C LEU A 361 7.94 -15.85 13.55
N ASP A 362 7.62 -17.15 13.66
CA ASP A 362 8.60 -18.24 13.67
C ASP A 362 8.89 -18.70 12.24
N LYS A 363 7.83 -18.99 11.49
CA LYS A 363 7.86 -19.59 10.14
C LYS A 363 7.17 -18.73 9.08
N ARG A 364 6.25 -17.86 9.49
CA ARG A 364 5.47 -16.98 8.60
C ARG A 364 5.03 -15.69 9.30
N LEU A 365 4.43 -14.75 8.56
CA LEU A 365 3.97 -13.49 9.13
C LEU A 365 2.73 -13.68 10.01
N LEU A 366 1.60 -14.12 9.41
CA LEU A 366 0.34 -14.33 10.11
C LEU A 366 0.19 -15.80 10.51
N ARG A 367 -0.32 -16.05 11.71
CA ARG A 367 -0.64 -17.41 12.17
C ARG A 367 -1.69 -18.06 11.26
N TYR A 368 -2.73 -17.30 10.96
CA TYR A 368 -3.76 -17.66 10.00
C TYR A 368 -3.47 -16.90 8.69
N PRO A 369 -2.90 -17.55 7.65
CA PRO A 369 -2.47 -16.92 6.39
C PRO A 369 -3.67 -16.47 5.54
N CYS A 370 -4.42 -15.50 6.04
CA CYS A 370 -5.50 -14.78 5.38
C CYS A 370 -5.38 -13.31 5.81
N SER A 371 -5.26 -12.41 4.85
CA SER A 371 -5.06 -10.98 5.12
C SER A 371 -6.20 -10.42 5.97
N TYR A 372 -5.86 -9.80 7.09
CA TYR A 372 -6.81 -9.06 7.93
C TYR A 372 -7.53 -7.92 7.18
N LEU A 373 -6.99 -7.46 6.04
CA LEU A 373 -7.68 -6.48 5.19
C LEU A 373 -8.90 -7.02 4.46
N ILE A 374 -9.24 -8.31 4.60
CA ILE A 374 -10.56 -8.85 4.23
C ILE A 374 -11.70 -8.09 4.93
N TYR A 375 -11.42 -7.45 6.05
CA TYR A 375 -12.37 -6.65 6.80
C TYR A 375 -12.46 -5.18 6.37
N SER A 376 -11.70 -4.75 5.38
CA SER A 376 -11.66 -3.34 4.94
C SER A 376 -12.96 -2.91 4.25
N ASP A 377 -13.30 -1.63 4.38
CA ASP A 377 -14.40 -1.00 3.65
C ASP A 377 -14.26 -1.17 2.12
N ALA A 378 -13.02 -1.27 1.61
CA ALA A 378 -12.73 -1.47 0.20
C ALA A 378 -13.14 -2.86 -0.32
N ILE A 379 -13.10 -3.91 0.52
CA ILE A 379 -13.65 -5.23 0.17
C ILE A 379 -15.19 -5.16 0.12
N ASP A 380 -15.80 -4.50 1.11
CA ASP A 380 -17.25 -4.42 1.22
C ASP A 380 -17.87 -3.52 0.13
N ALA A 381 -17.10 -2.56 -0.39
CA ALA A 381 -17.48 -1.68 -1.49
C ALA A 381 -17.16 -2.24 -2.89
N LEU A 382 -16.60 -3.46 -3.00
CA LEU A 382 -16.34 -4.08 -4.31
C LEU A 382 -17.63 -4.13 -5.16
N PRO A 383 -17.55 -3.91 -6.49
CA PRO A 383 -18.70 -4.06 -7.37
C PRO A 383 -19.36 -5.43 -7.16
N PRO A 384 -20.70 -5.55 -7.17
CA PRO A 384 -21.40 -6.79 -6.80
C PRO A 384 -20.89 -8.04 -7.54
N LEU A 385 -20.58 -7.91 -8.82
CA LEU A 385 -20.01 -8.99 -9.63
C LEU A 385 -18.64 -9.46 -9.10
N ALA A 386 -17.74 -8.52 -8.80
CA ALA A 386 -16.42 -8.82 -8.24
C ALA A 386 -16.53 -9.42 -6.85
N LEU A 387 -17.38 -8.84 -5.98
CA LEU A 387 -17.60 -9.34 -4.63
C LEU A 387 -18.13 -10.78 -4.64
N SER A 388 -19.06 -11.08 -5.54
CA SER A 388 -19.63 -12.42 -5.67
C SER A 388 -18.57 -13.43 -6.13
N SER A 389 -17.80 -13.10 -7.16
CA SER A 389 -16.70 -13.95 -7.64
C SER A 389 -15.59 -14.13 -6.60
N LEU A 390 -15.24 -13.08 -5.85
CA LEU A 390 -14.28 -13.18 -4.74
C LEU A 390 -14.77 -14.16 -3.67
N ARG A 391 -16.03 -14.03 -3.25
CA ARG A 391 -16.63 -14.92 -2.26
C ARG A 391 -16.69 -16.36 -2.75
N GLU A 392 -17.06 -16.59 -4.01
CA GLU A 392 -17.09 -17.93 -4.61
C GLU A 392 -15.69 -18.55 -4.62
N ARG A 393 -14.68 -17.80 -5.06
CA ARG A 393 -13.30 -18.29 -5.12
C ARG A 393 -12.72 -18.56 -3.74
N LEU A 394 -12.97 -17.69 -2.75
CA LEU A 394 -12.55 -17.94 -1.37
C LEU A 394 -13.23 -19.18 -0.78
N ASN A 395 -14.54 -19.36 -1.00
CA ASN A 395 -15.24 -20.57 -0.56
C ASN A 395 -14.61 -21.81 -1.20
N GLU A 396 -14.41 -21.81 -2.52
CA GLU A 396 -13.81 -22.95 -3.24
C GLU A 396 -12.48 -23.41 -2.63
N ILE A 397 -11.61 -22.46 -2.26
CA ILE A 397 -10.32 -22.78 -1.63
C ILE A 397 -10.51 -23.25 -0.19
N LEU A 398 -11.25 -22.50 0.62
CA LEU A 398 -11.32 -22.72 2.07
C LEU A 398 -12.19 -23.92 2.47
N THR A 399 -13.18 -24.30 1.66
CA THR A 399 -14.04 -25.47 1.91
C THR A 399 -13.54 -26.74 1.22
N SER A 400 -12.43 -26.68 0.49
CA SER A 400 -11.87 -27.86 -0.19
C SER A 400 -11.47 -28.93 0.82
N ASP A 401 -11.91 -30.17 0.59
CA ASP A 401 -11.50 -31.35 1.36
C ASP A 401 -10.21 -32.00 0.82
N ALA A 402 -9.61 -31.46 -0.25
CA ALA A 402 -8.34 -31.96 -0.78
C ALA A 402 -7.20 -31.68 0.21
N GLU A 403 -6.27 -32.61 0.40
CA GLU A 403 -5.12 -32.41 1.31
C GLU A 403 -4.32 -31.14 0.96
N THR A 404 -4.15 -30.88 -0.34
CA THR A 404 -3.55 -29.66 -0.90
C THR A 404 -4.43 -29.12 -2.02
N VAL A 405 -4.49 -27.80 -2.17
CA VAL A 405 -5.11 -27.14 -3.32
C VAL A 405 -4.02 -26.51 -4.18
N GLU A 406 -4.08 -26.75 -5.49
CA GLU A 406 -3.07 -26.26 -6.44
C GLU A 406 -2.92 -24.73 -6.35
N GLY A 407 -1.67 -24.29 -6.17
CA GLY A 407 -1.32 -22.89 -6.00
C GLY A 407 -1.59 -22.33 -4.60
N PHE A 408 -2.01 -23.16 -3.64
CA PHE A 408 -2.23 -22.82 -2.22
C PHE A 408 -1.64 -23.90 -1.31
N GLU A 409 -0.49 -24.46 -1.69
CA GLU A 409 0.17 -25.57 -1.02
C GLU A 409 0.60 -25.24 0.42
N ASN A 410 0.72 -23.95 0.76
CA ASN A 410 1.03 -23.47 2.10
C ASN A 410 -0.17 -23.49 3.08
N LEU A 411 -1.37 -23.84 2.59
CA LEU A 411 -2.62 -23.93 3.34
C LEU A 411 -3.07 -25.39 3.43
N ASP A 412 -2.69 -26.06 4.52
CA ASP A 412 -3.22 -27.39 4.82
C ASP A 412 -4.71 -27.35 5.19
N LEU A 413 -5.34 -28.52 5.23
CA LEU A 413 -6.77 -28.67 5.49
C LEU A 413 -7.20 -28.02 6.81
N ASP A 414 -6.41 -28.17 7.87
CA ASP A 414 -6.74 -27.63 9.19
C ASP A 414 -6.65 -26.10 9.18
N THR A 415 -5.59 -25.53 8.60
CA THR A 415 -5.42 -24.07 8.45
C THR A 415 -6.60 -23.45 7.69
N ARG A 416 -7.05 -24.09 6.60
CA ARG A 416 -8.20 -23.60 5.83
C ARG A 416 -9.50 -23.63 6.63
N ARG A 417 -9.73 -24.71 7.39
CA ARG A 417 -10.90 -24.82 8.27
C ARG A 417 -10.87 -23.79 9.39
N GLU A 418 -9.71 -23.54 9.99
CA GLU A 418 -9.57 -22.51 11.02
C GLU A 418 -9.85 -21.11 10.47
N ILE A 419 -9.31 -20.76 9.29
CA ILE A 419 -9.60 -19.48 8.62
C ILE A 419 -11.11 -19.37 8.34
N LEU A 420 -11.74 -20.43 7.82
CA LEU A 420 -13.16 -20.45 7.52
C LEU A 420 -14.01 -20.21 8.78
N GLU A 421 -13.72 -20.93 9.88
CA GLU A 421 -14.41 -20.74 11.16
C GLU A 421 -14.25 -19.32 11.70
N ILE A 422 -13.02 -18.77 11.68
CA ILE A 422 -12.76 -17.39 12.10
C ILE A 422 -13.60 -16.42 11.27
N LEU A 423 -13.64 -16.58 9.94
CA LEU A 423 -14.38 -15.69 9.05
C LEU A 423 -15.90 -15.78 9.24
N HIS A 424 -16.46 -16.97 9.49
CA HIS A 424 -17.88 -17.12 9.78
C HIS A 424 -18.30 -16.34 11.04
N GLU A 425 -17.47 -16.34 12.08
CA GLU A 425 -17.77 -15.64 13.33
C GLU A 425 -17.45 -14.13 13.25
N THR A 426 -16.37 -13.75 12.58
CA THR A 426 -15.84 -12.37 12.59
C THR A 426 -16.25 -11.52 11.39
N LYS A 427 -16.72 -12.13 10.29
CA LYS A 427 -17.33 -11.46 9.12
C LYS A 427 -18.61 -12.21 8.70
N PRO A 428 -19.65 -12.24 9.56
CA PRO A 428 -20.84 -13.07 9.34
C PRO A 428 -21.52 -12.74 8.01
N GLY A 429 -21.93 -13.78 7.29
CA GLY A 429 -22.60 -13.67 6.00
C GLY A 429 -21.68 -13.31 4.81
N PHE A 430 -20.35 -13.24 5.00
CA PHE A 430 -19.40 -13.04 3.90
C PHE A 430 -19.10 -14.34 3.13
N LEU A 431 -18.83 -15.45 3.82
CA LEU A 431 -18.68 -16.76 3.17
C LEU A 431 -20.01 -17.53 3.23
N LYS A 432 -20.16 -18.54 2.36
CA LYS A 432 -21.35 -19.41 2.39
C LYS A 432 -21.11 -20.44 3.50
N ASP A 433 -22.17 -20.77 4.24
CA ASP A 433 -22.09 -21.86 5.23
C ASP A 433 -21.74 -23.17 4.50
N ALA A 434 -20.82 -23.95 5.09
CA ALA A 434 -20.36 -25.22 4.55
C ALA A 434 -21.45 -26.29 4.55
#